data_AF-A0A5C3KJX8-F1
#
_entry.id   AF-A0A5C3KJX8-F1
#
_cell.length_a   1.000
_cell.length_b   1.000
_cell.length_c   1.000
_cell.angle_alpha   90.00
_cell.angle_beta   90.00
_cell.angle_gamma   90.00
#
_symmetry.space_group_name_H-M   'P 1'
#
loop_
_entity.id
_entity.type
_entity.pdbx_description
1 polymer ?
#
loop_
_entity_poly.entity_id
_entity_poly.type
_entity_poly.pdbx_seq_one_letter_code
_entity_poly.pdbx_strand_id
1 'polypeptide(L)'
;MATALLAEFPELANLSREDLEDLLEDQTYFQAIFHSLQRVKDLYNQQAELGLANETIAKNNLELEQPLYKLREETQAAFDEARALESRWKDLDKEQKEVYQRFTPQFLLMRLKHSITAQDDASEALASSFVQQLPSLPSLDNNGEHGRSQANRSGQEVEDFVKEFKEARKIYHKRALWAEKWGQGNGDRATRTCPGTHVRANKVEHGHQVASCLLERKVRNVCSIRLACGQVQNRGGNTTRDSMVPPTQ
;
A
#
# COMPACT_ATOMS: atom_id res chain seq x y z
N MET A 1 -77.95 23.42 -33.62
CA MET A 1 -77.59 22.26 -32.78
C MET A 1 -76.10 22.07 -32.92
N ALA A 2 -75.33 22.20 -31.85
CA ALA A 2 -73.89 21.92 -31.89
C ALA A 2 -73.71 20.41 -32.08
N THR A 3 -73.09 20.01 -33.19
CA THR A 3 -72.74 18.61 -33.44
C THR A 3 -71.57 18.21 -32.53
N ALA A 4 -71.42 16.92 -32.22
CA ALA A 4 -70.33 16.42 -31.37
C ALA A 4 -68.93 16.84 -31.89
N LEU A 5 -68.79 16.97 -33.21
CA LEU A 5 -67.58 17.44 -33.89
C LEU A 5 -67.25 18.91 -33.52
N LEU A 6 -68.25 19.79 -33.45
CA LEU A 6 -68.05 21.18 -33.05
C LEU A 6 -67.78 21.34 -31.55
N ALA A 7 -68.11 20.34 -30.73
CA ALA A 7 -67.77 20.31 -29.31
C ALA A 7 -66.30 19.93 -29.06
N GLU A 8 -65.75 19.01 -29.86
CA GLU A 8 -64.32 18.64 -29.80
C GLU A 8 -63.42 19.66 -30.52
N PHE A 9 -63.94 20.32 -31.55
CA PHE A 9 -63.21 21.28 -32.38
C PHE A 9 -63.96 22.61 -32.49
N PRO A 10 -63.97 23.43 -31.43
CA PRO A 10 -64.68 24.71 -31.40
C PRO A 10 -64.15 25.71 -32.44
N GLU A 11 -62.91 25.53 -32.89
CA GLU A 11 -62.25 26.30 -33.95
C GLU A 11 -63.01 26.24 -35.29
N LEU A 12 -63.72 25.13 -35.55
CA LEU A 12 -64.50 24.92 -36.78
C LEU A 12 -65.87 25.61 -36.75
N ALA A 13 -66.33 26.09 -35.59
CA ALA A 13 -67.61 26.77 -35.45
C ALA A 13 -67.63 28.18 -36.07
N ASN A 14 -66.46 28.75 -36.32
CA ASN A 14 -66.29 30.08 -36.90
C ASN A 14 -66.24 30.08 -38.44
N LEU A 15 -66.20 28.90 -39.08
CA LEU A 15 -66.17 28.74 -40.53
C LEU A 15 -67.58 28.61 -41.11
N SER A 16 -67.79 29.16 -42.30
CA SER A 16 -69.05 28.99 -43.02
C SER A 16 -69.18 27.59 -43.60
N ARG A 17 -70.41 27.20 -43.99
CA ARG A 17 -70.66 25.89 -44.60
C ARG A 17 -69.94 25.73 -45.95
N GLU A 18 -69.86 26.81 -46.73
CA GLU A 18 -69.14 26.86 -48.01
C GLU A 18 -67.65 26.64 -47.77
N ASP A 19 -67.06 27.31 -46.76
CA ASP A 19 -65.65 27.09 -46.39
C ASP A 19 -65.37 25.66 -45.93
N LEU A 20 -66.32 25.00 -45.26
CA LEU A 20 -66.21 23.59 -44.83
C LEU A 20 -66.28 22.60 -46.00
N GLU A 21 -67.06 22.90 -47.04
CA GLU A 21 -67.12 22.11 -48.27
C GLU A 21 -65.83 22.30 -49.09
N ASP A 22 -65.35 23.53 -49.22
CA ASP A 22 -64.06 23.85 -49.84
C ASP A 22 -62.88 23.22 -49.09
N LEU A 23 -62.95 23.11 -47.76
CA LEU A 23 -61.95 22.40 -46.93
C LEU A 23 -61.87 20.89 -47.22
N LEU A 24 -62.98 20.30 -47.66
CA LEU A 24 -63.08 18.88 -47.99
C LEU A 24 -62.68 18.60 -49.45
N GLU A 25 -62.86 19.58 -50.34
CA GLU A 25 -62.50 19.49 -51.76
C GLU A 25 -61.05 19.88 -52.06
N ASP A 26 -60.50 20.89 -51.36
CA ASP A 26 -59.13 21.39 -51.54
C ASP A 26 -58.19 21.03 -50.38
N GLN A 27 -57.31 20.06 -50.64
CA GLN A 27 -56.25 19.62 -49.72
C GLN A 27 -55.32 20.77 -49.27
N THR A 28 -55.04 21.73 -50.15
CA THR A 28 -54.11 22.83 -49.84
C THR A 28 -54.75 23.85 -48.92
N TYR A 29 -56.03 24.14 -49.11
CA TYR A 29 -56.82 24.98 -48.22
C TYR A 29 -56.97 24.36 -46.83
N PHE A 30 -57.23 23.05 -46.76
CA PHE A 30 -57.25 22.31 -45.49
C PHE A 30 -55.92 22.44 -44.73
N GLN A 31 -54.78 22.21 -45.40
CA GLN A 31 -53.47 22.32 -44.76
C GLN A 31 -53.17 23.75 -44.26
N ALA A 32 -53.56 24.76 -45.03
CA ALA A 32 -53.41 26.15 -44.62
C ALA A 32 -54.20 26.46 -43.33
N ILE A 33 -55.46 26.03 -43.25
CA ILE A 33 -56.28 26.21 -42.04
C ILE A 33 -55.75 25.35 -40.88
N PHE A 34 -55.36 24.10 -41.12
CA PHE A 34 -54.77 23.22 -40.12
C PHE A 34 -53.52 23.83 -39.47
N HIS A 35 -52.60 24.37 -40.26
CA HIS A 35 -51.40 25.06 -39.75
C HIS A 35 -51.69 26.45 -39.16
N SER A 36 -52.86 27.02 -39.44
CA SER A 36 -53.31 28.27 -38.82
C SER A 36 -53.81 28.09 -37.39
N LEU A 37 -54.28 26.88 -37.02
CA LEU A 37 -54.84 26.57 -35.71
C LEU A 37 -53.79 26.77 -34.60
N GLN A 38 -54.20 27.46 -33.53
CA GLN A 38 -53.30 27.80 -32.44
C GLN A 38 -52.70 26.55 -31.78
N ARG A 39 -53.54 25.53 -31.53
CA ARG A 39 -53.09 24.24 -30.98
C ARG A 39 -52.00 23.58 -31.82
N VAL A 40 -52.10 23.65 -33.15
CA VAL A 40 -51.13 23.05 -34.08
C VAL A 40 -49.83 23.85 -34.07
N LYS A 41 -49.90 25.19 -34.06
CA LYS A 41 -48.74 26.07 -33.91
C LYS A 41 -48.00 25.81 -32.59
N ASP A 42 -48.74 25.67 -31.49
CA ASP A 42 -48.18 25.40 -30.17
C ASP A 42 -47.44 24.04 -30.15
N LEU A 43 -48.00 23.02 -30.81
CA LEU A 43 -47.34 21.72 -30.96
C LEU A 43 -46.04 21.81 -31.77
N TYR A 44 -46.03 22.56 -32.88
CA TYR A 44 -44.81 22.77 -33.67
C TYR A 44 -43.74 23.54 -32.87
N ASN A 45 -44.15 24.56 -32.10
CA ASN A 45 -43.25 25.31 -31.24
C ASN A 45 -42.63 24.40 -30.17
N GLN A 46 -43.44 23.59 -29.49
CA GLN A 46 -42.96 22.62 -28.50
C GLN A 46 -42.01 21.58 -29.13
N GLN A 47 -42.34 21.08 -30.32
CA GLN A 47 -41.48 20.15 -31.04
C GLN A 47 -40.12 20.79 -31.38
N ALA A 48 -40.11 22.05 -31.84
CA ALA A 48 -38.89 22.78 -32.14
C ALA A 48 -38.05 23.03 -30.87
N GLU A 49 -38.69 23.44 -29.77
CA GLU A 49 -38.04 23.65 -28.47
C GLU A 49 -37.39 22.36 -27.95
N LEU A 50 -38.10 21.23 -27.99
CA LEU A 50 -37.55 19.93 -27.61
C LEU A 50 -36.40 19.50 -28.52
N GLY A 51 -36.49 19.80 -29.82
CA GLY A 51 -35.40 19.57 -30.78
C GLY A 51 -34.13 20.33 -30.39
N LEU A 52 -34.25 21.62 -30.11
CA LEU A 52 -33.14 22.47 -29.69
C LEU A 52 -32.55 22.04 -28.34
N ALA A 53 -33.42 21.65 -27.38
CA ALA A 53 -32.98 21.13 -26.09
C ALA A 53 -32.17 19.84 -26.25
N ASN A 54 -32.65 18.90 -27.08
CA ASN A 54 -31.94 17.65 -27.36
C ASN A 54 -30.61 17.90 -28.07
N GLU A 55 -30.57 18.81 -29.04
CA GLU A 55 -29.32 19.18 -29.71
C GLU A 55 -28.31 19.79 -28.72
N THR A 56 -28.78 20.62 -27.80
CA THR A 56 -27.94 21.20 -26.75
C THR A 56 -27.38 20.13 -25.81
N ILE A 57 -28.20 19.15 -25.41
CA ILE A 57 -27.75 18.02 -24.59
C ILE A 57 -26.71 17.18 -25.35
N ALA A 58 -26.95 16.90 -26.63
CA ALA A 58 -26.01 16.15 -27.46
C ALA A 58 -24.66 16.86 -27.58
N LYS A 59 -24.66 18.18 -27.79
CA LYS A 59 -23.42 18.99 -27.81
C LYS A 59 -22.66 18.91 -26.50
N ASN A 60 -23.35 19.09 -25.36
CA ASN A 60 -22.73 18.96 -24.04
C ASN A 60 -22.13 17.57 -23.81
N ASN A 61 -22.83 16.51 -24.23
CA ASN A 61 -22.31 15.14 -24.10
C ASN A 61 -21.03 14.94 -24.93
N LEU A 62 -20.96 15.48 -26.14
CA LEU A 62 -19.77 15.42 -26.99
C LEU A 62 -18.62 16.26 -26.43
N GLU A 63 -18.92 17.42 -25.86
CA GLU A 63 -17.92 18.28 -25.19
C GLU A 63 -17.29 17.59 -23.97
N LEU A 64 -18.08 16.81 -23.22
CA LEU A 64 -17.63 16.07 -22.04
C LEU A 64 -16.87 14.78 -22.38
N GLU A 65 -16.99 14.25 -23.59
CA GLU A 65 -16.36 13.00 -23.99
C GLU A 65 -14.83 13.05 -23.83
N GLN A 66 -14.19 14.05 -24.45
CA GLN A 66 -12.73 14.23 -24.42
C GLN A 66 -12.15 14.42 -23.02
N PRO A 67 -12.67 15.32 -22.15
CA PRO A 67 -12.14 15.46 -20.80
C PRO A 67 -12.36 14.19 -19.96
N LEU A 68 -13.43 13.42 -20.16
CA LEU A 68 -13.63 12.15 -19.47
C LEU A 68 -12.61 11.09 -19.89
N TYR A 69 -12.26 11.01 -21.18
CA TYR A 69 -11.19 10.11 -21.64
C TYR A 69 -9.83 10.50 -21.06
N LYS A 70 -9.48 11.79 -21.10
CA LYS A 70 -8.23 12.28 -20.49
C LYS A 70 -8.17 11.96 -19.00
N LEU A 71 -9.25 12.23 -18.26
CA LEU A 71 -9.31 11.92 -16.84
C LEU A 71 -9.15 10.41 -16.58
N ARG A 72 -9.76 9.56 -17.42
CA ARG A 72 -9.59 8.11 -17.34
C ARG A 72 -8.13 7.71 -17.57
N GLU A 73 -7.48 8.24 -18.60
CA GLU A 73 -6.07 7.97 -18.89
C GLU A 73 -5.15 8.41 -17.74
N GLU A 74 -5.35 9.62 -17.21
CA GLU A 74 -4.59 10.14 -16.06
C GLU A 74 -4.77 9.25 -14.82
N THR A 75 -6.01 8.83 -14.53
CA THR A 75 -6.28 7.95 -13.39
C THR A 75 -5.65 6.57 -13.56
N GLN A 76 -5.64 6.04 -14.79
CA GLN A 76 -5.00 4.78 -15.11
C GLN A 76 -3.48 4.88 -14.96
N ALA A 77 -2.86 5.92 -15.52
CA ALA A 77 -1.42 6.15 -15.39
C ALA A 77 -0.98 6.30 -13.93
N ALA A 78 -1.74 7.04 -13.12
CA ALA A 78 -1.47 7.20 -11.70
C ALA A 78 -1.63 5.89 -10.92
N PHE A 79 -2.59 5.05 -11.31
CA PHE A 79 -2.78 3.72 -10.72
C PHE A 79 -1.62 2.78 -11.06
N ASP A 80 -1.20 2.76 -12.32
CA ASP A 80 -0.09 1.93 -12.79
C ASP A 80 1.23 2.33 -12.11
N GLU A 81 1.48 3.64 -11.96
CA GLU A 81 2.62 4.16 -11.19
C GLU A 81 2.57 3.69 -9.72
N ALA A 82 1.41 3.81 -9.07
CA ALA A 82 1.25 3.37 -7.68
C ALA A 82 1.49 1.86 -7.54
N ARG A 83 1.03 1.05 -8.48
CA ARG A 83 1.28 -0.40 -8.51
C ARG A 83 2.75 -0.74 -8.73
N ALA A 84 3.43 -0.01 -9.62
CA ALA A 84 4.87 -0.18 -9.82
C ALA A 84 5.66 0.15 -8.54
N LEU A 85 5.29 1.24 -7.85
CA LEU A 85 5.89 1.60 -6.57
C LEU A 85 5.60 0.58 -5.46
N GLU A 86 4.38 0.03 -5.41
CA GLU A 86 4.02 -1.04 -4.47
C GLU A 86 4.89 -2.29 -4.70
N SER A 87 5.11 -2.68 -5.95
CA SER A 87 6.00 -3.80 -6.29
C SER A 87 7.42 -3.53 -5.81
N ARG A 88 7.98 -2.36 -6.15
CA ARG A 88 9.33 -1.96 -5.76
C ARG A 88 9.49 -1.89 -4.24
N TRP A 89 8.46 -1.44 -3.52
CA TRP A 89 8.47 -1.39 -2.06
C TRP A 89 8.59 -2.78 -1.44
N LYS A 90 7.93 -3.80 -2.01
CA LYS A 90 8.03 -5.19 -1.52
C LYS A 90 9.46 -5.72 -1.64
N ASP A 91 10.15 -5.39 -2.73
CA ASP A 91 11.54 -5.78 -2.92
C ASP A 91 12.46 -5.09 -1.90
N LEU A 92 12.29 -3.78 -1.70
CA LEU A 92 13.06 -3.02 -0.70
C LEU A 92 12.80 -3.48 0.74
N ASP A 93 11.56 -3.80 1.10
CA ASP A 93 11.21 -4.35 2.42
C ASP A 93 11.86 -5.72 2.65
N LYS A 94 11.96 -6.55 1.59
CA LYS A 94 12.68 -7.81 1.64
C LYS A 94 14.18 -7.61 1.84
N GLU A 95 14.81 -6.75 1.04
CA GLU A 95 16.23 -6.40 1.18
C GLU A 95 16.53 -5.84 2.57
N GLN A 96 15.66 -4.96 3.08
CA GLN A 96 15.77 -4.43 4.43
C GLN A 96 15.70 -5.57 5.46
N LYS A 97 14.70 -6.44 5.39
CA LYS A 97 14.57 -7.59 6.32
C LYS A 97 15.80 -8.49 6.30
N GLU A 98 16.38 -8.74 5.13
CA GLU A 98 17.60 -9.55 4.98
C GLU A 98 18.80 -8.88 5.68
N VAL A 99 18.99 -7.57 5.48
CA VAL A 99 20.07 -6.81 6.15
C VAL A 99 19.85 -6.79 7.66
N TYR A 100 18.62 -6.53 8.11
CA TYR A 100 18.29 -6.40 9.53
C TYR A 100 18.24 -7.75 10.27
N GLN A 101 18.06 -8.87 9.57
CA GLN A 101 18.03 -10.22 10.16
C GLN A 101 19.24 -10.46 11.08
N ARG A 102 20.43 -10.03 10.63
CA ARG A 102 21.71 -10.18 11.35
C ARG A 102 21.84 -9.31 12.60
N PHE A 103 20.98 -8.31 12.72
CA PHE A 103 20.93 -7.38 13.85
C PHE A 103 19.70 -7.58 14.70
N THR A 104 18.89 -8.62 14.42
CA THR A 104 17.78 -8.98 15.30
C THR A 104 18.33 -9.37 16.67
N PRO A 105 17.63 -9.02 17.75
CA PRO A 105 18.09 -9.32 19.11
C PRO A 105 18.31 -10.83 19.31
N GLN A 106 17.52 -11.67 18.65
CA GLN A 106 17.69 -13.11 18.71
C GLN A 106 18.92 -13.62 17.97
N PHE A 107 19.23 -13.06 16.79
CA PHE A 107 20.46 -13.41 16.09
C PHE A 107 21.70 -12.97 16.86
N LEU A 108 21.67 -11.78 17.47
CA LEU A 108 22.77 -11.28 18.29
C LEU A 108 22.96 -12.13 19.56
N LEU A 109 21.88 -12.54 20.22
CA LEU A 109 21.92 -13.45 21.37
C LEU A 109 22.46 -14.83 20.99
N MET A 110 22.03 -15.37 19.84
CA MET A 110 22.55 -16.61 19.28
C MET A 110 24.06 -16.49 19.04
N ARG A 111 24.53 -15.42 18.41
CA ARG A 111 25.96 -15.16 18.18
C ARG A 111 26.74 -15.00 19.49
N LEU A 112 26.16 -14.35 20.51
CA LEU A 112 26.76 -14.26 21.84
C LEU A 112 26.94 -15.65 22.46
N LYS A 113 25.92 -16.52 22.40
CA LYS A 113 26.00 -17.91 22.87
C LYS A 113 27.11 -18.70 22.17
N HIS A 114 27.24 -18.58 20.85
CA HIS A 114 28.34 -19.22 20.12
C HIS A 114 29.71 -18.71 20.57
N SER A 115 29.85 -17.40 20.82
CA SER A 115 31.10 -16.83 21.35
C SER A 115 31.43 -17.23 22.79
N ILE A 116 30.43 -17.70 23.56
CA ILE A 116 30.62 -18.25 24.91
C ILE A 116 31.17 -19.67 24.80
N THR A 117 30.54 -20.52 23.98
CA THR A 117 31.02 -21.89 23.72
C THR A 117 32.44 -21.88 23.15
N ALA A 118 32.70 -21.07 22.12
CA ALA A 118 34.05 -20.95 21.56
C ALA A 118 35.11 -20.45 22.57
N GLN A 119 34.70 -19.62 23.54
CA GLN A 119 35.59 -19.17 24.61
C GLN A 119 35.87 -20.27 25.64
N ASP A 120 34.87 -21.09 25.94
CA ASP A 120 34.99 -22.26 26.81
C ASP A 120 35.94 -23.28 26.17
N ASP A 121 35.67 -23.66 24.90
CA ASP A 121 36.50 -24.57 24.11
C ASP A 121 37.96 -24.09 24.01
N ALA A 122 38.17 -22.79 23.78
CA ALA A 122 39.52 -22.21 23.74
C ALA A 122 40.23 -22.30 25.12
N SER A 123 39.51 -22.08 26.22
CA SER A 123 40.09 -22.20 27.56
C SER A 123 40.42 -23.64 27.92
N GLU A 124 39.59 -24.60 27.51
CA GLU A 124 39.83 -26.04 27.68
C GLU A 124 41.00 -26.52 26.80
N ALA A 125 41.13 -26.00 25.58
CA ALA A 125 42.26 -26.29 24.71
C ALA A 125 43.58 -25.75 25.30
N LEU A 126 43.59 -24.54 25.86
CA LEU A 126 44.74 -23.99 26.58
C LEU A 126 45.13 -24.89 27.77
N ALA A 127 44.15 -25.30 28.59
CA ALA A 127 44.40 -26.21 29.70
C ALA A 127 44.94 -27.58 29.25
N SER A 128 44.36 -28.16 28.19
CA SER A 128 44.80 -29.44 27.62
C SER A 128 46.23 -29.36 27.08
N SER A 129 46.57 -28.27 26.38
CA SER A 129 47.91 -28.04 25.84
C SER A 129 48.97 -27.91 26.94
N PHE A 130 48.63 -27.20 28.03
CA PHE A 130 49.51 -27.04 29.18
C PHE A 130 49.77 -28.38 29.88
N VAL A 131 48.73 -29.20 30.07
CA VAL A 131 48.87 -30.55 30.65
C VAL A 131 49.70 -31.47 29.75
N GLN A 132 49.57 -31.36 28.43
CA GLN A 132 50.35 -32.14 27.47
C GLN A 132 51.82 -31.69 27.38
N GLN A 133 52.10 -30.41 27.61
CA GLN A 133 53.44 -29.84 27.63
C GLN A 133 54.20 -30.12 28.93
N LEU A 134 53.51 -30.48 30.01
CA LEU A 134 54.18 -31.02 31.20
C LEU A 134 54.94 -32.29 30.78
N PRO A 135 56.29 -32.31 30.88
CA PRO A 135 57.03 -33.52 30.55
C PRO A 135 56.53 -34.64 31.45
N SER A 136 56.16 -35.77 30.86
CA SER A 136 55.99 -37.03 31.57
C SER A 136 57.22 -37.19 32.47
N LEU A 137 56.97 -37.21 33.77
CA LEU A 137 57.99 -37.41 34.82
C LEU A 137 59.03 -38.42 34.32
N PRO A 138 60.31 -38.04 34.19
CA PRO A 138 61.33 -39.04 33.91
C PRO A 138 61.32 -40.00 35.10
N SER A 139 61.13 -41.28 34.79
CA SER A 139 61.51 -42.37 35.69
C SER A 139 62.84 -42.00 36.35
N LEU A 140 62.85 -42.11 37.67
CA LEU A 140 64.04 -42.06 38.51
C LEU A 140 65.16 -42.85 37.85
N ASP A 141 66.12 -42.17 37.21
CA ASP A 141 67.52 -42.60 37.20
C ASP A 141 68.47 -41.50 36.74
N ASN A 142 69.30 -41.11 37.73
CA ASN A 142 70.71 -40.80 37.68
C ASN A 142 71.29 -39.60 36.90
N ASN A 143 71.99 -38.80 37.71
CA ASN A 143 73.23 -38.07 37.45
C ASN A 143 73.19 -36.78 36.63
N GLY A 144 73.49 -35.70 37.36
CA GLY A 144 74.62 -34.85 36.98
C GLY A 144 74.31 -33.68 36.08
N GLU A 145 74.04 -32.55 36.73
CA GLU A 145 74.70 -31.29 36.38
C GLU A 145 74.35 -30.61 35.05
N HIS A 146 73.07 -30.48 34.65
CA HIS A 146 72.65 -29.46 33.65
C HIS A 146 71.21 -28.90 33.89
N GLY A 147 70.73 -28.90 35.15
CA GLY A 147 69.29 -28.75 35.44
C GLY A 147 68.77 -27.40 35.97
N ARG A 148 69.58 -26.34 36.09
CA ARG A 148 69.14 -25.09 36.76
C ARG A 148 68.38 -24.09 35.88
N SER A 149 68.46 -24.22 34.55
CA SER A 149 67.81 -23.29 33.61
C SER A 149 66.45 -23.77 33.09
N GLN A 150 66.07 -25.04 33.33
CA GLN A 150 64.80 -25.62 32.88
C GLN A 150 63.67 -25.39 33.89
N ALA A 151 63.97 -25.46 35.19
CA ALA A 151 62.98 -25.25 36.27
C ALA A 151 62.47 -23.79 36.38
N ASN A 152 63.30 -22.80 36.05
CA ASN A 152 62.88 -21.39 36.01
C ASN A 152 62.04 -21.06 34.76
N ARG A 153 62.25 -21.77 33.64
CA ARG A 153 61.41 -21.62 32.43
C ARG A 153 60.03 -22.20 32.66
N SER A 154 59.93 -23.38 33.29
CA SER A 154 58.63 -23.95 33.66
C SER A 154 57.87 -23.07 34.66
N GLY A 155 58.53 -22.40 35.61
CA GLY A 155 57.87 -21.51 36.56
C GLY A 155 57.22 -20.29 35.88
N GLN A 156 57.95 -19.65 34.96
CA GLN A 156 57.43 -18.53 34.20
C GLN A 156 56.31 -18.96 33.22
N GLU A 157 56.46 -20.11 32.56
CA GLU A 157 55.43 -20.70 31.69
C GLU A 157 54.14 -21.04 32.48
N VAL A 158 54.28 -21.53 33.72
CA VAL A 158 53.14 -21.78 34.62
C VAL A 158 52.44 -20.47 35.00
N GLU A 159 53.19 -19.42 35.34
CA GLU A 159 52.61 -18.11 35.70
C GLU A 159 51.90 -17.45 34.51
N ASP A 160 52.50 -17.52 33.32
CA ASP A 160 51.93 -17.01 32.08
C ASP A 160 50.66 -17.79 31.68
N PHE A 161 50.68 -19.12 31.79
CA PHE A 161 49.49 -19.95 31.61
C PHE A 161 48.37 -19.59 32.60
N VAL A 162 48.69 -19.49 33.89
CA VAL A 162 47.71 -19.16 34.94
C VAL A 162 47.09 -17.79 34.68
N LYS A 163 47.89 -16.83 34.20
CA LYS A 163 47.42 -15.50 33.82
C LYS A 163 46.48 -15.57 32.62
N GLU A 164 46.90 -16.20 31.52
CA GLU A 164 46.12 -16.31 30.28
C GLU A 164 44.82 -17.10 30.48
N PHE A 165 44.86 -18.22 31.21
CA PHE A 165 43.69 -19.02 31.53
C PHE A 165 42.68 -18.25 32.40
N LYS A 166 43.17 -17.52 33.41
CA LYS A 166 42.30 -16.64 34.24
C LYS A 166 41.68 -15.53 33.41
N GLU A 167 42.40 -14.93 32.49
CA GLU A 167 41.88 -13.91 31.57
C GLU A 167 40.81 -14.48 30.64
N ALA A 168 41.05 -15.66 30.06
CA ALA A 168 40.08 -16.38 29.22
C ALA A 168 38.78 -16.70 29.98
N ARG A 169 38.89 -17.23 31.21
CA ARG A 169 37.73 -17.55 32.05
C ARG A 169 36.97 -16.32 32.55
N LYS A 170 37.65 -15.20 32.82
CA LYS A 170 36.98 -13.91 33.11
C LYS A 170 36.11 -13.46 31.94
N ILE A 171 36.60 -13.56 30.70
CA ILE A 171 35.85 -13.20 29.50
C ILE A 171 34.63 -14.12 29.32
N TYR A 172 34.79 -15.43 29.52
CA TYR A 172 33.71 -16.41 29.49
C TYR A 172 32.58 -16.04 30.46
N HIS A 173 32.89 -15.87 31.75
CA HIS A 173 31.87 -15.57 32.77
C HIS A 173 31.19 -14.21 32.53
N LYS A 174 31.94 -13.20 32.05
CA LYS A 174 31.37 -11.91 31.68
C LYS A 174 30.33 -12.05 30.56
N ARG A 175 30.65 -12.82 29.50
CA ARG A 175 29.73 -13.08 28.39
C ARG A 175 28.52 -13.92 28.83
N ALA A 176 28.73 -14.94 29.66
CA ALA A 176 27.66 -15.80 30.20
C ALA A 176 26.64 -15.00 31.02
N LEU A 177 27.11 -14.16 31.95
CA LEU A 177 26.25 -13.27 32.74
C LEU A 177 25.48 -12.27 31.86
N TRP A 178 26.09 -11.77 30.79
CA TRP A 178 25.42 -10.90 29.83
C TRP A 178 24.35 -11.64 29.03
N ALA A 179 24.61 -12.89 28.61
CA ALA A 179 23.64 -13.71 27.90
C ALA A 179 22.42 -14.05 28.76
N GLU A 180 22.60 -14.38 30.03
CA GLU A 180 21.50 -14.63 30.97
C GLU A 180 20.64 -13.39 31.21
N LYS A 181 21.28 -12.24 31.46
CA LYS A 181 20.57 -10.96 31.64
C LYS A 181 19.79 -10.54 30.39
N TRP A 182 20.34 -10.81 29.20
CA TRP A 182 19.63 -10.58 27.94
C TRP A 182 18.43 -11.52 27.80
N GLY A 183 18.60 -12.81 28.08
CA GLY A 183 17.53 -13.81 28.01
C GLY A 183 16.34 -13.56 28.94
N GLN A 184 16.57 -12.89 30.08
CA GLN A 184 15.53 -12.51 31.06
C GLN A 184 14.73 -11.24 30.68
N GLY A 185 14.97 -10.65 29.50
CA GLY A 185 14.24 -9.46 29.04
C GLY A 185 14.76 -8.13 29.59
N ASN A 186 15.82 -8.12 30.41
CA ASN A 186 16.45 -6.91 30.94
C ASN A 186 17.43 -6.22 29.95
N GLY A 187 17.51 -6.70 28.71
CA GLY A 187 18.48 -6.28 27.69
C GLY A 187 18.20 -4.92 27.03
N ASP A 188 16.96 -4.42 27.05
CA ASP A 188 16.60 -3.17 26.34
C ASP A 188 17.26 -1.90 26.92
N ARG A 189 17.79 -1.98 28.16
CA ARG A 189 18.53 -0.88 28.78
C ARG A 189 20.05 -0.97 28.60
N ALA A 190 20.58 -2.13 28.19
CA ALA A 190 22.01 -2.42 28.15
C ALA A 190 22.69 -2.09 26.80
N THR A 191 21.91 -1.82 25.74
CA THR A 191 22.45 -1.45 24.41
C THR A 191 23.07 -0.05 24.36
N ARG A 192 23.00 0.75 25.45
CA ARG A 192 23.63 2.08 25.54
C ARG A 192 25.10 2.05 25.94
N THR A 193 25.65 0.91 26.35
CA THR A 193 27.02 0.80 26.85
C THR A 193 27.74 -0.43 26.31
N CYS A 194 27.74 -0.61 24.99
CA CYS A 194 28.81 -1.35 24.33
C CYS A 194 30.00 -0.39 24.12
N PRO A 195 31.16 -0.59 24.77
CA PRO A 195 32.36 0.18 24.47
C PRO A 195 32.93 -0.34 23.14
N GLY A 196 32.65 0.36 22.04
CA GLY A 196 33.32 0.08 20.76
C GLY A 196 32.54 0.36 19.47
N THR A 197 31.23 0.64 19.51
CA THR A 197 30.47 0.96 18.29
C THR A 197 29.53 2.12 18.53
N HIS A 198 30.02 3.33 18.26
CA HIS A 198 29.23 4.55 18.20
C HIS A 198 28.39 4.56 16.91
N VAL A 199 27.42 3.65 16.79
CA VAL A 199 26.34 3.80 15.80
C VAL A 199 25.16 4.42 16.52
N ARG A 200 25.06 5.74 16.34
CA ARG A 200 23.95 6.57 16.80
C ARG A 200 22.66 5.99 16.21
N ALA A 201 21.90 5.23 16.99
CA ALA A 201 20.55 4.80 16.65
C ALA A 201 19.64 6.03 16.59
N ASN A 202 19.71 6.76 15.49
CA ASN A 202 18.85 7.89 15.20
C ASN A 202 17.56 7.35 14.58
N LYS A 203 16.49 7.38 15.38
CA LYS A 203 15.16 7.84 14.96
C LYS A 203 14.64 7.26 13.62
N VAL A 204 14.44 5.94 13.54
CA VAL A 204 13.76 5.29 12.38
C VAL A 204 12.25 5.12 12.61
N GLU A 205 11.72 5.42 13.81
CA GLU A 205 10.27 5.32 14.07
C GLU A 205 9.42 6.38 13.35
N HIS A 206 10.02 7.39 12.73
CA HIS A 206 9.28 8.39 11.95
C HIS A 206 9.09 8.02 10.47
N GLY A 207 9.79 7.00 9.95
CA GLY A 207 9.66 6.58 8.54
C GLY A 207 8.36 5.84 8.24
N HIS A 208 7.92 4.97 9.16
CA HIS A 208 6.67 4.23 9.04
C HIS A 208 5.43 5.14 9.11
N GLN A 209 5.49 6.20 9.92
CA GLN A 209 4.36 7.12 10.10
C GLN A 209 4.25 8.13 8.95
N VAL A 210 5.38 8.58 8.38
CA VAL A 210 5.39 9.52 7.25
C VAL A 210 4.97 8.83 5.95
N ALA A 211 5.37 7.58 5.72
CA ALA A 211 4.92 6.80 4.56
C ALA A 211 3.42 6.47 4.64
N SER A 212 2.91 6.10 5.82
CA SER A 212 1.48 5.87 6.04
C SER A 212 0.66 7.16 5.87
N CYS A 213 1.15 8.30 6.36
CA CYS A 213 0.50 9.61 6.17
C CYS A 213 0.52 10.10 4.71
N LEU A 214 1.58 9.79 3.94
CA LEU A 214 1.67 10.14 2.51
C LEU A 214 0.75 9.26 1.67
N LEU A 215 0.66 7.96 1.97
CA LEU A 215 -0.31 7.06 1.32
C LEU A 215 -1.74 7.47 1.67
N GLU A 216 -2.05 7.78 2.93
CA GLU A 216 -3.38 8.23 3.33
C GLU A 216 -3.79 9.57 2.72
N ARG A 217 -2.86 10.51 2.53
CA ARG A 217 -3.14 11.77 1.83
C ARG A 217 -3.41 11.56 0.34
N LYS A 218 -2.69 10.66 -0.33
CA LYS A 218 -2.89 10.35 -1.75
C LYS A 218 -4.16 9.53 -1.98
N VAL A 219 -4.45 8.56 -1.11
CA VAL A 219 -5.71 7.80 -1.14
C VAL A 219 -6.92 8.67 -0.80
N ARG A 220 -6.81 9.65 0.12
CA ARG A 220 -7.89 10.63 0.37
C ARG A 220 -8.19 11.54 -0.83
N ASN A 221 -7.18 11.91 -1.62
CA ASN A 221 -7.39 12.66 -2.86
C ASN A 221 -8.11 11.80 -3.92
N VAL A 222 -7.76 10.51 -4.04
CA VAL A 222 -8.46 9.58 -4.95
C VAL A 222 -9.89 9.27 -4.47
N CYS A 223 -10.14 9.16 -3.16
CA CYS A 223 -11.49 8.96 -2.62
C CYS A 223 -12.38 10.22 -2.68
N SER A 224 -11.82 11.43 -2.59
CA SER A 224 -12.58 12.68 -2.82
C SER A 224 -13.13 12.78 -4.24
N ILE A 225 -12.37 12.28 -5.23
CA ILE A 225 -12.83 12.21 -6.63
C ILE A 225 -14.03 11.23 -6.75
N ARG A 226 -14.02 10.14 -5.99
CA ARG A 226 -15.11 9.14 -5.98
C ARG A 226 -16.39 9.65 -5.31
N LEU A 227 -16.28 10.49 -4.27
CA LEU A 227 -17.44 11.15 -3.66
C LEU A 227 -18.02 12.28 -4.53
N ALA A 228 -17.18 13.00 -5.29
CA ALA A 228 -17.64 14.01 -6.23
C ALA A 228 -18.38 13.40 -7.44
N CYS A 229 -17.90 12.27 -7.98
CA CYS A 229 -18.62 11.54 -9.05
C CYS A 229 -19.89 10.84 -8.54
N GLY A 230 -19.91 10.32 -7.31
CA GLY A 230 -21.07 9.61 -6.74
C GLY A 230 -22.28 10.51 -6.40
N GLN A 231 -22.08 11.82 -6.21
CA GLN A 231 -23.18 12.76 -5.94
C GLN A 231 -23.91 13.27 -7.20
N VAL A 232 -23.30 13.14 -8.39
CA VAL A 232 -23.95 13.59 -9.64
C VAL A 232 -24.93 12.55 -10.19
N GLN A 233 -24.78 11.26 -9.84
CA GLN A 233 -25.64 10.19 -10.35
C GLN A 233 -27.02 10.07 -9.66
N ASN A 234 -27.29 10.81 -8.57
CA ASN A 234 -28.46 10.55 -7.71
C ASN A 234 -29.54 11.65 -7.76
N ARG A 235 -29.56 12.49 -8.82
CA ARG A 235 -30.60 13.52 -9.03
C ARG A 235 -31.46 13.33 -10.29
N GLY A 236 -31.38 12.19 -10.97
CA GLY A 236 -32.14 11.93 -12.18
C GLY A 236 -33.08 10.72 -12.08
N GLY A 237 -34.38 10.97 -11.95
CA GLY A 237 -35.41 10.12 -12.54
C GLY A 237 -35.97 8.99 -11.67
N ASN A 238 -36.96 9.31 -10.83
CA ASN A 238 -37.96 8.34 -10.41
C ASN A 238 -39.24 8.65 -11.21
N THR A 239 -39.35 8.06 -12.40
CA THR A 239 -40.60 8.01 -13.17
C THR A 239 -40.88 6.57 -13.58
N THR A 240 -41.91 6.04 -12.95
CA THR A 240 -42.70 4.84 -13.22
C THR A 240 -42.91 4.58 -14.72
N ARG A 241 -42.64 3.35 -15.17
CA ARG A 241 -43.39 2.62 -16.22
C ARG A 241 -42.83 1.19 -16.33
N ASP A 242 -43.52 0.21 -15.78
CA ASP A 242 -44.56 -0.62 -16.41
C ASP A 242 -44.06 -1.49 -17.58
N SER A 243 -43.96 -2.79 -17.28
CA SER A 243 -44.37 -3.95 -18.09
C SER A 243 -44.07 -3.95 -19.60
N MET A 244 -43.11 -4.79 -20.03
CA MET A 244 -43.28 -5.56 -21.28
C MET A 244 -42.42 -6.83 -21.32
N VAL A 245 -43.12 -7.94 -21.54
CA VAL A 245 -42.66 -9.32 -21.74
C VAL A 245 -42.09 -9.47 -23.16
N PRO A 246 -41.00 -10.24 -23.40
CA PRO A 246 -40.53 -10.55 -24.75
C PRO A 246 -41.28 -11.76 -25.34
N PRO A 247 -41.59 -11.78 -26.65
CA PRO A 247 -42.07 -12.98 -27.31
C PRO A 247 -40.88 -13.87 -27.70
N THR A 248 -41.07 -15.16 -27.45
CA THR A 248 -40.29 -16.27 -27.97
C THR A 248 -40.42 -16.36 -29.50
N GLN A 249 -39.29 -16.53 -30.17
CA GLN A 249 -39.14 -17.39 -31.33
C GLN A 249 -37.90 -18.25 -31.13
#